data_AF-A0A7C9DIV3-F1
#
_entry.id   AF-A0A7C9DIV3-F1
#
_cell.length_a   1.000
_cell.length_b   1.000
_cell.length_c   1.000
_cell.angle_alpha   90.00
_cell.angle_beta   90.00
_cell.angle_gamma   90.00
#
_symmetry.space_group_name_H-M   'P 1'
#
loop_
_entity.id
_entity.type
_entity.pdbx_description
1 polymer ?
#
loop_
_entity_poly.entity_id
_entity_poly.type
_entity_poly.pdbx_seq_one_letter_code
_entity_poly.pdbx_strand_id
1 'polypeptide(L)'
;MKLINLLCLDLSGCFNLQELTRDMSKLVKLRELRLRGCRKLRHMPMGLGTCTGLETLDVFVAKGRSLSGTNPDNLNDSDDYEVGGLAELNRLNNLEGKLRIEVDGKWWSESEARAANLQGKEKL
;
A
#
# COMPACT_ATOMS: atom_id res chain seq x y z
N MET A 1 18.46 14.17 13.53
CA MET A 1 17.84 13.09 14.35
C MET A 1 16.56 12.62 13.68
N LYS A 2 16.43 11.32 13.44
CA LYS A 2 15.28 10.46 13.83
C LYS A 2 15.23 9.24 12.93
N LEU A 3 15.96 8.20 13.35
CA LEU A 3 15.59 6.81 13.03
C LEU A 3 14.35 6.53 13.86
N ILE A 4 13.19 6.58 13.21
CA ILE A 4 11.89 6.37 13.86
C ILE A 4 11.81 4.88 14.23
N ASN A 5 12.04 4.54 15.50
CA ASN A 5 11.89 3.18 16.05
C ASN A 5 10.41 2.78 16.21
N LEU A 6 9.55 3.20 15.30
CA LEU A 6 8.12 2.90 15.37
C LEU A 6 7.91 1.44 14.98
N LEU A 7 7.36 0.66 15.90
CA LEU A 7 7.03 -0.75 15.72
C LEU A 7 5.56 -0.95 15.33
N CYS A 8 4.65 -0.15 15.89
CA CYS A 8 3.22 -0.25 15.64
C CYS A 8 2.68 1.12 15.24
N LEU A 9 1.94 1.16 14.13
CA LEU A 9 1.18 2.31 13.67
C LEU A 9 -0.28 1.90 13.48
N ASP A 10 -1.12 2.25 14.45
CA ASP A 10 -2.56 2.00 14.41
C ASP A 10 -3.30 3.29 14.03
N LEU A 11 -3.89 3.29 12.83
CA LEU A 11 -4.75 4.37 12.32
C LEU A 11 -6.18 3.88 12.15
N SER A 12 -6.56 2.79 12.83
CA SER A 12 -7.89 2.21 12.70
C SER A 12 -8.97 3.25 13.05
N GLY A 13 -10.02 3.31 12.24
CA GLY A 13 -11.13 4.25 12.41
C GLY A 13 -10.82 5.70 11.99
N CYS A 14 -9.66 5.99 11.40
CA CYS A 14 -9.40 7.30 10.80
C CYS A 14 -10.19 7.47 9.49
N PHE A 15 -11.51 7.70 9.60
CA PHE A 15 -12.45 7.73 8.48
C PHE A 15 -12.11 8.76 7.39
N ASN A 16 -11.45 9.86 7.76
CA ASN A 16 -11.06 10.93 6.85
C ASN A 16 -9.60 10.84 6.36
N LEU A 17 -8.86 9.80 6.74
CA LEU A 17 -7.50 9.58 6.23
C LEU A 17 -7.57 9.30 4.73
N GLN A 18 -6.96 10.17 3.93
CA GLN A 18 -6.97 10.05 2.46
C GLN A 18 -5.71 9.37 1.93
N GLU A 19 -4.57 9.65 2.56
CA GLU A 19 -3.25 9.21 2.14
C GLU A 19 -2.37 8.92 3.37
N LEU A 20 -1.48 7.95 3.21
CA LEU A 20 -0.35 7.75 4.11
C LEU A 20 0.84 8.58 3.61
N THR A 21 1.80 8.85 4.50
CA THR A 21 3.00 9.59 4.12
C THR A 21 3.75 8.84 3.02
N ARG A 22 4.20 9.58 2.00
CA ARG A 22 4.91 9.01 0.83
C ARG A 22 6.23 8.33 1.19
N ASP A 23 6.87 8.75 2.28
CA ASP A 23 8.17 8.24 2.70
C ASP A 23 8.04 7.19 3.81
N MET A 24 7.52 6.02 3.45
CA MET A 24 7.51 4.85 4.33
C MET A 24 8.92 4.24 4.49
N SER A 25 9.89 4.65 3.67
CA SER A 25 11.26 4.11 3.70
C SER A 25 11.97 4.32 5.03
N LYS A 26 11.53 5.30 5.82
CA LYS A 26 12.05 5.59 7.16
C LYS A 26 11.50 4.67 8.25
N LEU A 27 10.41 3.95 7.98
CA LEU A 27 9.73 3.08 8.94
C LEU A 27 10.21 1.62 8.85
N VAL A 28 11.50 1.40 8.61
CA VAL A 28 12.09 0.04 8.42
C VAL A 28 11.90 -0.91 9.60
N LYS A 29 11.61 -0.39 10.80
CA LYS A 29 11.34 -1.19 12.00
C LYS A 29 9.84 -1.48 12.22
N LEU A 30 8.96 -0.96 11.39
CA LEU A 30 7.53 -1.18 11.52
C LEU A 30 7.22 -2.69 11.44
N ARG A 31 6.39 -3.14 12.37
CA ARG A 31 5.88 -4.52 12.53
C ARG A 31 4.38 -4.58 12.35
N GLU A 32 3.66 -3.56 12.77
CA GLU A 32 2.21 -3.49 12.65
C GLU A 32 1.76 -2.19 12.00
N LEU A 33 0.92 -2.31 10.97
CA LEU A 33 0.19 -1.21 10.35
C LEU A 33 -1.30 -1.58 10.30
N ARG A 34 -2.13 -0.87 11.07
CA ARG A 34 -3.58 -1.10 11.10
C ARG A 34 -4.34 0.09 10.49
N LEU A 35 -5.19 -0.22 9.53
CA LEU A 35 -5.92 0.74 8.69
C LEU A 35 -7.42 0.40 8.60
N ARG A 36 -7.90 -0.58 9.39
CA ARG A 36 -9.32 -0.93 9.41
C ARG A 36 -10.18 0.29 9.70
N GLY A 37 -11.15 0.56 8.84
CA GLY A 37 -12.07 1.69 8.98
C GLY A 37 -11.57 3.01 8.39
N CYS A 38 -10.39 3.05 7.77
CA CYS A 38 -9.92 4.19 6.96
C CYS A 38 -10.65 4.28 5.62
N ARG A 39 -11.93 4.66 5.65
CA ARG A 39 -12.84 4.58 4.47
C ARG A 39 -12.49 5.52 3.31
N LYS A 40 -11.74 6.60 3.56
CA LYS A 40 -11.31 7.54 2.52
C LYS A 40 -9.89 7.28 2.01
N LEU A 41 -9.22 6.24 2.50
CA LEU A 41 -7.84 5.94 2.07
C LEU A 41 -7.88 5.52 0.61
N ARG A 42 -7.21 6.28 -0.26
CA ARG A 42 -7.34 6.13 -1.72
C ARG A 42 -6.36 5.11 -2.29
N HIS A 43 -5.19 4.97 -1.67
CA HIS A 43 -4.15 4.06 -2.12
C HIS A 43 -3.09 3.83 -1.04
N MET A 44 -2.23 2.84 -1.29
CA MET A 44 -1.00 2.64 -0.53
C MET A 44 0.14 3.57 -0.98
N PRO A 45 1.02 3.99 -0.05
CA PRO A 45 2.18 4.81 -0.37
C PRO A 45 3.23 3.97 -1.11
N MET A 46 4.01 4.61 -1.99
CA MET A 46 5.20 3.99 -2.53
C MET A 46 6.22 3.70 -1.42
N GLY A 47 6.95 2.59 -1.56
CA GLY A 47 7.98 2.21 -0.60
C GLY A 47 7.44 1.49 0.64
N LEU A 48 6.15 1.16 0.73
CA LEU A 48 5.65 0.25 1.76
C LEU A 48 6.44 -1.08 1.72
N GLY A 49 6.81 -1.56 0.54
CA GLY A 49 7.62 -2.76 0.34
C GLY A 49 9.04 -2.70 0.93
N THR A 50 9.51 -1.54 1.43
CA THR A 50 10.76 -1.47 2.20
C THR A 50 10.59 -1.86 3.67
N CYS A 51 9.34 -1.89 4.17
CA CYS A 51 9.01 -2.34 5.52
C CYS A 51 8.99 -3.88 5.57
N THR A 52 10.09 -4.53 5.19
CA THR A 52 10.16 -6.00 5.00
C THR A 52 9.91 -6.79 6.29
N GLY A 53 10.08 -6.17 7.45
CA GLY A 53 9.72 -6.76 8.73
C GLY A 53 8.28 -6.54 9.15
N LEU A 54 7.40 -5.99 8.30
CA LEU A 54 5.99 -5.84 8.61
C LEU A 54 5.33 -7.23 8.75
N GLU A 55 4.72 -7.45 9.91
CA GLU A 55 4.07 -8.71 10.32
C GLU A 55 2.55 -8.58 10.23
N THR A 56 1.99 -7.43 10.64
CA THR A 56 0.54 -7.18 10.56
C THR A 56 0.23 -6.05 9.57
N LEU A 57 -0.60 -6.36 8.57
CA LEU A 57 -1.27 -5.40 7.70
C LEU A 57 -2.72 -5.86 7.46
N ASP A 58 -3.69 -5.12 7.96
CA ASP A 58 -5.10 -5.55 7.94
C ASP A 58 -5.88 -5.12 6.68
N VAL A 59 -5.49 -4.00 6.05
CA VAL A 59 -6.08 -3.46 4.82
C VAL A 59 -4.98 -3.01 3.86
N PHE A 60 -5.07 -3.39 2.59
CA PHE A 60 -4.24 -2.88 1.51
C PHE A 60 -5.11 -2.28 0.41
N VAL A 61 -4.95 -0.99 0.12
CA VAL A 61 -5.70 -0.30 -0.95
C VAL A 61 -4.82 -0.19 -2.19
N ALA A 62 -5.10 -1.01 -3.19
CA ALA A 62 -4.43 -1.00 -4.48
C ALA A 62 -5.21 -0.16 -5.49
N LYS A 63 -4.57 0.85 -6.08
CA LYS A 63 -5.14 1.61 -7.19
C LYS A 63 -4.53 1.10 -8.50
N GLY A 64 -5.37 0.66 -9.43
CA GLY A 64 -4.92 0.32 -10.78
C GLY A 64 -4.42 1.57 -11.50
N ARG A 65 -3.28 1.48 -12.19
CA ARG A 65 -2.83 2.56 -13.08
C ARG A 65 -3.81 2.65 -14.24
N SER A 66 -4.45 3.81 -14.42
CA SER A 66 -5.26 4.01 -15.62
C SER A 66 -4.32 4.03 -16.82
N LEU A 67 -4.36 3.02 -17.68
CA LEU A 67 -3.74 3.06 -19.01
C LEU A 67 -4.53 3.99 -19.95
N SER A 68 -5.22 5.02 -19.44
CA SER A 68 -5.68 6.09 -20.33
C SER A 68 -4.45 6.85 -20.77
N GLY A 69 -4.05 6.61 -22.02
CA GLY A 69 -3.06 7.41 -22.71
C GLY A 69 -3.30 8.88 -22.39
N THR A 70 -2.23 9.54 -21.94
CA THR A 70 -2.18 10.96 -21.71
C THR A 70 -2.76 11.70 -22.91
N ASN A 71 -3.86 12.44 -22.71
CA ASN A 71 -4.03 13.67 -23.47
C ASN A 71 -3.13 14.69 -22.76
N PRO A 72 -2.01 15.15 -23.36
CA PRO A 72 -1.04 16.02 -22.69
C PRO A 72 -1.60 17.39 -22.26
N ASP A 73 -2.83 17.71 -22.67
CA ASP A 73 -3.47 19.00 -22.45
C ASP A 73 -4.37 19.06 -21.20
N ASN A 74 -4.54 17.95 -20.45
CA ASN A 74 -5.31 17.93 -19.20
C ASN A 74 -4.39 17.77 -17.98
N LEU A 75 -3.80 18.89 -17.56
CA LEU A 75 -2.84 19.00 -16.44
C LEU A 75 -3.48 18.92 -15.04
N ASN A 76 -4.63 18.26 -14.87
CA ASN A 76 -5.27 18.07 -13.55
C ASN A 76 -5.23 16.63 -13.01
N ASP A 77 -4.59 15.69 -13.69
CA ASP A 77 -4.39 14.30 -13.22
C ASP A 77 -2.97 14.06 -12.67
N SER A 78 -2.43 15.01 -11.89
CA SER A 78 -1.08 14.94 -11.31
C SER A 78 -0.89 13.90 -10.19
N ASP A 79 -1.96 13.18 -9.79
CA ASP A 79 -1.97 12.29 -8.63
C ASP A 79 -1.57 10.82 -8.95
N ASP A 80 -1.35 10.44 -10.21
CA ASP A 80 -1.10 9.04 -10.59
C ASP A 80 0.39 8.62 -10.59
N TYR A 81 1.33 9.55 -10.38
CA TYR A 81 2.77 9.25 -10.48
C TYR A 81 3.38 8.63 -9.20
N GLU A 82 2.66 8.67 -8.07
CA GLU A 82 3.23 8.32 -6.76
C GLU A 82 2.41 7.31 -5.94
N VAL A 83 1.63 6.48 -6.63
CA VAL A 83 0.78 5.47 -6.02
C VAL A 83 1.48 4.11 -6.01
N GLY A 84 1.58 3.50 -4.82
CA GLY A 84 2.07 2.14 -4.65
C GLY A 84 1.09 1.12 -5.24
N GLY A 85 1.54 0.39 -6.26
CA GLY A 85 0.79 -0.72 -6.87
C GLY A 85 0.81 -1.98 -6.01
N LEU A 86 0.24 -3.07 -6.53
CA LEU A 86 0.25 -4.37 -5.84
C LEU A 86 1.68 -4.89 -5.62
N ALA A 87 2.63 -4.45 -6.45
CA ALA A 87 4.06 -4.74 -6.28
C ALA A 87 4.64 -4.33 -4.91
N GLU A 88 4.02 -3.38 -4.19
CA GLU A 88 4.44 -3.03 -2.83
C GLU A 88 4.28 -4.18 -1.83
N LEU A 89 3.36 -5.12 -2.09
CA LEU A 89 3.19 -6.32 -1.29
C LEU A 89 4.31 -7.35 -1.52
N ASN A 90 5.05 -7.27 -2.63
CA ASN A 90 5.97 -8.32 -3.07
C ASN A 90 6.93 -8.77 -1.96
N ARG A 91 7.57 -7.81 -1.29
CA ARG A 91 8.63 -8.04 -0.29
C ARG A 91 8.11 -8.21 1.14
N LEU A 92 6.81 -8.07 1.36
CA LEU A 92 6.19 -8.18 2.69
C LEU A 92 5.87 -9.64 3.02
N ASN A 93 6.90 -10.49 3.05
CA ASN A 93 6.73 -11.94 3.21
C ASN A 93 6.48 -12.38 4.66
N ASN A 94 6.68 -11.48 5.63
CA ASN A 94 6.43 -11.75 7.05
C ASN A 94 4.99 -11.49 7.46
N LEU A 95 4.13 -11.04 6.54
CA LEU A 95 2.73 -10.79 6.82
C LEU A 95 2.02 -12.05 7.30
N GLU A 96 1.29 -11.91 8.40
CA GLU A 96 0.54 -12.98 9.03
C GLU A 96 -0.91 -12.56 9.36
N GLY A 97 -1.76 -13.55 9.58
CA GLY A 97 -3.16 -13.34 9.92
C GLY A 97 -4.00 -13.04 8.68
N LYS A 98 -4.81 -11.97 8.72
CA LYS A 98 -5.76 -11.67 7.64
C LYS A 98 -5.45 -10.34 6.98
N LEU A 99 -5.09 -10.38 5.70
CA LEU A 99 -4.96 -9.23 4.83
C LEU A 99 -6.23 -9.03 3.99
N ARG A 100 -6.86 -7.86 4.05
CA ARG A 100 -7.93 -7.48 3.13
C ARG A 100 -7.38 -6.56 2.04
N ILE A 101 -7.38 -7.03 0.80
CA ILE A 101 -6.96 -6.21 -0.34
C ILE A 101 -8.21 -5.56 -0.94
N GLU A 102 -8.28 -4.24 -0.88
CA GLU A 102 -9.21 -3.42 -1.64
C GLU A 102 -8.53 -3.00 -2.92
N VAL A 103 -9.27 -3.13 -4.01
CA VAL A 103 -8.70 -2.96 -5.33
C VAL A 103 -9.66 -2.04 -6.07
N ASP A 104 -9.19 -0.84 -6.43
CA ASP A 104 -9.96 0.19 -7.12
C ASP A 104 -9.34 0.49 -8.50
N GLY A 105 -10.16 0.48 -9.55
CA GLY A 105 -9.73 0.60 -10.95
C GLY A 105 -10.16 -0.57 -11.85
N LYS A 106 -10.16 -0.34 -13.17
CA LYS A 106 -10.77 -1.26 -14.15
C LYS A 106 -9.84 -2.33 -14.74
N TRP A 107 -8.52 -2.27 -14.49
CA TRP A 107 -7.57 -3.17 -15.15
C TRP A 107 -6.37 -3.45 -14.24
N TRP A 108 -6.34 -4.62 -13.60
CA TRP A 108 -5.07 -5.21 -13.17
C TRP A 108 -4.67 -6.27 -14.18
N SER A 109 -3.42 -6.21 -14.61
CA SER A 109 -2.86 -7.32 -15.37
C SER A 109 -2.63 -8.49 -14.42
N GLU A 110 -2.68 -9.71 -14.96
CA GLU A 110 -2.24 -10.89 -14.23
C GLU A 110 -0.80 -10.72 -13.71
N SER A 111 0.04 -9.97 -14.43
CA SER A 111 1.40 -9.62 -14.03
C SER A 111 1.44 -8.74 -12.77
N GLU A 112 0.52 -7.79 -12.63
CA GLU A 112 0.40 -6.93 -11.44
C GLU A 112 -0.09 -7.73 -10.23
N ALA A 113 -1.07 -8.63 -10.43
CA ALA A 113 -1.52 -9.55 -9.40
C ALA A 113 -0.41 -10.52 -8.95
N ARG A 114 0.38 -11.06 -9.90
CA ARG A 114 1.57 -11.88 -9.60
C ARG A 114 2.63 -11.10 -8.84
N ALA A 115 2.81 -9.82 -9.14
CA ALA A 115 3.78 -8.96 -8.45
C ALA A 115 3.49 -8.82 -6.95
N ALA A 116 2.25 -9.00 -6.50
CA ALA A 116 1.92 -9.01 -5.08
C ALA A 116 2.55 -10.20 -4.31
N ASN A 117 2.94 -11.27 -5.00
CA ASN A 117 3.50 -12.48 -4.41
C ASN A 117 2.65 -13.03 -3.26
N LEU A 118 1.33 -13.16 -3.45
CA LEU A 118 0.43 -13.63 -2.39
C LEU A 118 0.63 -15.12 -2.07
N GLN A 119 1.04 -15.93 -3.04
CA GLN A 119 1.33 -17.35 -2.85
C GLN A 119 2.55 -17.59 -1.95
N GLY A 120 3.50 -16.66 -1.90
CA GLY A 120 4.67 -16.73 -1.03
C GLY A 120 4.45 -16.23 0.40
N LYS A 121 3.22 -15.83 0.76
CA LYS A 121 2.87 -15.33 2.10
C LYS A 121 2.16 -16.43 2.88
N GLU A 122 2.94 -17.42 3.31
CA GLU A 122 2.45 -18.69 3.91
C GLU A 122 1.63 -18.50 5.20
N LYS A 123 1.75 -17.34 5.86
CA LYS A 123 1.07 -17.05 7.14
C LYS A 123 -0.23 -16.24 6.98
N LEU A 124 -0.65 -15.94 5.75
CA LEU A 124 -1.91 -15.23 5.42
C LEU A 124 -3.11 -16.15 5.18
#